data_AF-A0A831YFJ6-F1
#
_entry.id   AF-A0A831YFJ6-F1
#
_cell.length_a   1.000
_cell.length_b   1.000
_cell.length_c   1.000
_cell.angle_alpha   90.00
_cell.angle_beta   90.00
_cell.angle_gamma   90.00
#
_symmetry.space_group_name_H-M   'P 1'
#
loop_
_entity.id
_entity.type
_entity.pdbx_description
1 polymer ?
#
loop_
_entity_poly.entity_id
_entity_poly.type
_entity_poly.pdbx_seq_one_letter_code
_entity_poly.pdbx_strand_id
1 'polypeptide(L)' 'MQLCGVRGAVSAEHGIGTQKKEPLKESLVAKKQGNYTVSYNLMVQIKKVSDPYNIFNPGKTV' A
#
# COMPACT_ATOMS: atom_id res chain seq x y z
N MET A 1 5.56 10.20 13.24
CA MET A 1 5.78 9.47 11.97
C MET A 1 6.49 8.17 12.33
N GLN A 2 5.82 7.02 12.24
CA GLN A 2 6.42 5.74 12.64
C GLN A 2 7.25 5.20 11.47
N LEU A 3 8.56 5.41 11.55
CA LEU A 3 9.52 4.80 10.64
C LEU A 3 9.52 3.29 10.89
N CYS A 4 9.26 2.52 9.84
CA CYS A 4 9.33 1.06 9.88
C CYS A 4 10.80 0.65 10.03
N GLY A 5 11.26 0.47 11.27
CA GLY A 5 12.58 -0.09 11.56
C GLY A 5 12.80 -1.43 10.86
N VAL A 6 14.07 -1.82 10.70
CA VAL A 6 14.64 -2.78 9.71
C VAL A 6 13.94 -4.15 9.53
N ARG A 7 12.95 -4.53 10.37
CA ARG A 7 12.15 -5.77 10.25
C ARG A 7 10.68 -5.65 10.69
N GLY A 8 10.16 -4.45 10.92
CA GLY A 8 8.78 -4.23 11.38
C GLY A 8 7.74 -4.33 10.25
N ALA A 9 6.44 -4.40 10.63
CA ALA A 9 5.34 -4.15 9.71
C ALA A 9 4.97 -2.65 9.72
N VAL A 10 4.57 -2.10 8.57
CA VAL A 10 4.13 -0.69 8.45
C VAL A 10 2.89 -0.39 9.32
N SER A 11 2.03 -1.38 9.48
CA SER A 11 0.89 -1.33 10.40
C SER A 11 0.53 -2.74 10.84
N ALA A 12 0.26 -2.93 12.13
CA ALA A 12 -0.16 -4.23 12.68
C ALA A 12 -1.68 -4.41 12.60
N GLU A 13 -2.45 -3.37 12.96
CA GLU A 13 -3.92 -3.45 13.09
C GLU A 13 -4.64 -2.20 12.55
N HIS A 14 -4.05 -1.02 12.71
CA HIS A 14 -4.66 0.28 12.40
C HIS A 14 -4.79 0.58 10.88
N GLY A 15 -4.28 -0.30 10.02
CA GLY A 15 -4.27 -0.10 8.57
C GLY A 15 -3.30 0.99 8.08
N ILE A 16 -3.33 1.27 6.78
CA ILE A 16 -2.42 2.20 6.09
C ILE A 16 -3.04 3.60 6.00
N GLY A 17 -4.30 3.66 5.53
CA GLY A 17 -5.01 4.91 5.31
C GLY A 17 -4.24 5.91 4.45
N THR A 18 -4.60 7.19 4.53
CA THR A 18 -3.91 8.26 3.78
C THR A 18 -2.50 8.52 4.31
N GLN A 19 -2.24 8.23 5.58
CA GLN A 19 -1.05 8.66 6.31
C GLN A 19 0.18 7.77 6.07
N LYS A 20 -0.02 6.47 5.78
CA LYS A 20 1.09 5.50 5.66
C LYS A 20 1.33 5.03 4.22
N LYS A 21 0.87 5.77 3.21
CA LYS A 21 1.04 5.43 1.80
C LYS A 21 2.51 5.28 1.37
N GLU A 22 3.33 6.27 1.70
CA GLU A 22 4.75 6.24 1.32
C GLU A 22 5.53 5.14 2.08
N PRO A 23 5.37 4.98 3.41
CA PRO A 23 5.94 3.84 4.12
C PRO A 23 5.52 2.46 3.58
N LEU A 24 4.28 2.33 3.09
CA LEU A 24 3.82 1.10 2.43
C LEU A 24 4.65 0.83 1.16
N LYS A 25 4.78 1.83 0.28
CA LYS A 25 5.59 1.70 -0.96
C LYS A 25 7.03 1.33 -0.64
N GLU A 26 7.65 2.04 0.30
CA GLU A 26 9.02 1.76 0.76
C GLU A 26 9.17 0.33 1.29
N SER A 27 8.19 -0.16 2.07
CA SER A 27 8.22 -1.53 2.58
C SER A 27 8.10 -2.59 1.49
N LEU A 28 7.34 -2.32 0.43
CA LEU A 28 7.20 -3.21 -0.72
C LEU A 28 8.48 -3.24 -1.56
N VAL A 29 9.19 -2.11 -1.66
CA VAL A 29 10.51 -2.02 -2.31
C VAL A 29 11.59 -2.74 -1.48
N ALA A 30 11.58 -2.56 -0.15
CA ALA A 30 12.61 -3.09 0.75
C ALA A 30 12.51 -4.61 0.95
N LYS A 31 11.30 -5.18 0.90
CA LYS A 31 11.13 -6.63 0.85
C LYS A 31 11.62 -7.11 -0.52
N LYS A 32 12.86 -7.63 -0.59
CA LYS A 32 13.49 -8.24 -1.78
C LYS A 32 12.73 -9.48 -2.35
N GLN A 33 11.42 -9.60 -2.12
CA GLN A 33 10.54 -10.70 -2.51
C GLN A 33 9.70 -10.32 -3.75
N GLY A 34 10.36 -9.84 -4.80
CA GLY A 34 9.75 -9.57 -6.10
C GLY A 34 9.63 -8.09 -6.47
N ASN A 35 9.14 -7.84 -7.68
CA ASN A 35 9.03 -6.51 -8.26
C ASN A 35 7.86 -5.77 -7.62
N TYR A 36 8.13 -4.85 -6.68
CA TYR A 36 7.12 -4.07 -5.96
C TYR A 36 6.09 -3.41 -6.91
N THR A 37 6.55 -2.99 -8.10
CA THR A 37 5.73 -2.37 -9.13
C THR A 37 4.62 -3.30 -9.59
N VAL A 38 4.89 -4.61 -9.67
CA VAL A 38 3.89 -5.62 -10.07
C VAL A 38 2.79 -5.72 -9.02
N SER A 39 3.16 -5.89 -7.75
CA SER A 39 2.19 -6.01 -6.65
C SER A 39 1.37 -4.74 -6.46
N TYR A 40 2.01 -3.56 -6.55
CA TYR A 40 1.31 -2.29 -6.46
C TYR A 40 0.36 -2.07 -7.64
N ASN A 41 0.81 -2.35 -8.87
CA ASN A 41 -0.04 -2.26 -10.05
C ASN A 41 -1.22 -3.23 -9.96
N LEU A 42 -1.01 -4.45 -9.45
CA LEU A 42 -2.10 -5.40 -9.25
C LEU A 42 -3.18 -4.84 -8.31
N MET A 43 -2.79 -4.22 -7.18
CA MET A 43 -3.73 -3.57 -6.27
C MET A 43 -4.53 -2.46 -6.98
N VAL A 44 -3.88 -1.64 -7.80
CA VAL A 44 -4.53 -0.57 -8.58
C VAL A 44 -5.52 -1.15 -9.60
N GLN A 45 -5.14 -2.23 -10.30
CA GLN A 45 -6.03 -2.88 -11.28
C GLN A 45 -7.25 -3.50 -10.60
N ILE A 46 -7.05 -4.17 -9.45
CA ILE A 46 -8.17 -4.71 -8.66
C ILE A 46 -9.11 -3.56 -8.24
N LYS A 47 -8.58 -2.45 -7.74
CA LYS A 47 -9.40 -1.28 -7.35
C LYS A 47 -10.19 -0.72 -8.53
N LYS A 48 -9.58 -0.63 -9.72
CA LYS A 48 -10.25 -0.14 -10.94
C LYS A 48 -11.38 -1.05 -11.42
N VAL A 49 -11.18 -2.37 -11.37
CA VAL A 49 -12.22 -3.33 -11.78
C VAL A 49 -13.36 -3.36 -10.77
N SER A 50 -13.04 -3.35 -9.48
CA SER A 50 -14.05 -3.45 -8.42
C SER A 50 -14.77 -2.13 -8.12
N ASP A 51 -14.12 -0.98 -8.34
CA ASP A 51 -14.67 0.35 -8.08
C ASP A 51 -14.24 1.36 -9.17
N PRO A 52 -14.78 1.22 -10.40
CA PRO A 52 -14.37 2.03 -11.56
C PRO A 52 -14.68 3.52 -11.40
N TYR A 53 -15.67 3.86 -10.57
CA TYR A 53 -16.05 5.25 -10.28
C TYR A 53 -15.41 5.80 -9.01
N ASN A 54 -14.55 5.01 -8.35
CA ASN A 54 -13.79 5.41 -7.16
C ASN A 54 -14.68 5.96 -6.01
N ILE A 55 -15.84 5.32 -5.79
CA ILE A 55 -16.81 5.73 -4.77
C ILE A 55 -16.31 5.32 -3.37
N PHE A 56 -15.68 4.16 -3.28
CA PHE A 56 -15.27 3.60 -1.99
C PHE A 56 -13.92 4.15 -1.54
N ASN A 57 -14.01 5.10 -0.60
CA ASN A 57 -12.90 5.53 0.22
C ASN A 57 -11.70 6.05 -0.60
N PRO A 58 -11.93 7.09 -1.42
CA PRO A 58 -10.97 7.57 -2.39
C PRO A 58 -9.68 8.05 -1.71
N GLY A 59 -8.55 7.71 -2.32
CA GLY A 59 -7.26 8.25 -1.93
C GLY A 59 -6.66 7.66 -0.65
N LYS A 60 -7.13 6.51 -0.12
CA LYS A 60 -6.47 5.85 1.02
C LYS A 60 -5.28 4.97 0.65
N THR A 61 -5.38 3.98 -0.23
CA THR A 61 -4.25 3.04 -0.45
C THR A 61 -3.90 2.85 -1.92
N VAL A 62 -4.89 2.67 -2.77
CA VAL A 62 -4.78 2.69 -4.24
C VAL A 62 -5.88 3.54 -4.82
#